data_AF-A0A4Z0Y0C1-F1
#
_entry.id   AF-A0A4Z0Y0C1-F1
#
_cell.length_a   1.000
_cell.length_b   1.000
_cell.length_c   1.000
_cell.angle_alpha   90.00
_cell.angle_beta   90.00
_cell.angle_gamma   90.00
#
_symmetry.space_group_name_H-M   'P 1'
#
loop_
_entity.id
_entity.type
_entity.pdbx_description
1 polymer ?
#
loop_
_entity_poly.entity_id
_entity_poly.type
_entity_poly.pdbx_seq_one_letter_code
_entity_poly.pdbx_strand_id
1 'polypeptide(L)'
;MLENTYAVIGHPIAHTMSPFIHARLFSLNSIQAEYGILDIPPENLAKRMDTLRSLRGFNITIPHKQAIIPLLDGLDSKSVFYHSVNTVQNRNGHLTGFTTDGTGFCKALEAGGAKLDGRTVILGAGGAGRVMAFEAAMCGGTVTIAVRPHGIESARQLCADIQSKVKNAKADFCLLDEIRGEMDLLANATPVGMYPNTEARPVSEEIIRNAACVFDAVYNPNETLLLRTARKNGVRAIGGISMLVWQAAAAQEIWYGAKFRNEDIETLCADAVFEMKKTFGNLVLCGFMGSGKTTVGNLLARKSGRTFVDMDQYIEQEQGVCISELFASKGEAEFRKLEREAAKGLGQKSGLVIATGGGALLDPENTEELKRNGVVLFLDASLERIRERLAGDLTRPLLSGPEPEEKMCRLYRERFERYRAAADIKIPADAPADEVAEQILRLLKNPLTPSE
;
A
#
# COMPACT_ATOMS: atom_id res chain seq x y z
N MET A 1 -9.55 6.09 33.98
CA MET A 1 -8.09 6.05 33.82
C MET A 1 -7.84 5.51 32.42
N LEU A 2 -7.28 6.33 31.51
CA LEU A 2 -6.97 5.96 30.11
C LEU A 2 -5.69 5.08 30.09
N GLU A 3 -5.74 3.92 30.75
CA GLU A 3 -4.51 3.25 31.20
C GLU A 3 -3.62 2.67 30.09
N ASN A 4 -4.13 2.50 28.86
CA ASN A 4 -3.37 2.00 27.70
C ASN A 4 -3.81 2.60 26.36
N THR A 5 -3.94 3.93 26.27
CA THR A 5 -4.28 4.61 25.00
C THR A 5 -3.03 5.15 24.30
N TYR A 6 -2.93 4.85 23.01
CA TYR A 6 -1.89 5.27 22.08
C TYR A 6 -2.49 6.03 20.90
N ALA A 7 -1.67 6.76 20.17
CA ALA A 7 -2.09 7.37 18.92
C ALA A 7 -0.94 7.57 17.95
N VAL A 8 -1.29 7.81 16.68
CA VAL A 8 -0.40 8.49 15.73
C VAL A 8 -0.86 9.93 15.53
N ILE A 9 0.09 10.86 15.51
CA ILE A 9 -0.16 12.30 15.29
C ILE A 9 0.49 12.75 13.98
N GLY A 10 -0.26 13.49 13.16
CA GLY A 10 0.20 14.05 11.90
C GLY A 10 -0.82 15.02 11.32
N HIS A 11 -0.51 15.60 10.16
CA HIS A 11 -1.48 16.42 9.41
C HIS A 11 -1.08 16.59 7.93
N PRO A 12 -1.98 16.31 6.97
CA PRO A 12 -3.17 15.45 7.10
C PRO A 12 -2.75 13.99 7.35
N ILE A 13 -3.59 13.20 8.03
CA ILE A 13 -3.24 11.80 8.40
C ILE A 13 -4.32 10.76 8.09
N ALA A 14 -5.35 11.11 7.32
CA ALA A 14 -6.48 10.21 7.02
C ALA A 14 -6.08 8.85 6.41
N HIS A 15 -4.95 8.77 5.71
CA HIS A 15 -4.50 7.56 4.98
C HIS A 15 -3.42 6.76 5.71
N THR A 16 -3.36 6.83 7.05
CA THR A 16 -2.36 6.07 7.82
C THR A 16 -2.76 4.60 8.03
N MET A 17 -1.78 3.71 7.93
CA MET A 17 -1.91 2.29 8.29
C MET A 17 -1.52 2.00 9.75
N SER A 18 -1.00 2.98 10.49
CA SER A 18 -0.48 2.78 11.85
C SER A 18 -1.50 2.14 12.81
N PRO A 19 -2.80 2.53 12.85
CA PRO A 19 -3.75 1.90 13.77
C PRO A 19 -3.90 0.39 13.55
N PHE A 20 -4.01 -0.04 12.29
CA PHE A 20 -4.08 -1.46 11.96
C PHE A 20 -2.81 -2.20 12.40
N ILE A 21 -1.65 -1.66 12.04
CA ILE A 21 -0.35 -2.27 12.35
C ILE A 21 -0.16 -2.39 13.87
N HIS A 22 -0.39 -1.31 14.62
CA HIS A 22 -0.22 -1.34 16.08
C HIS A 22 -1.25 -2.24 16.78
N ALA A 23 -2.51 -2.27 16.33
CA ALA A 23 -3.51 -3.18 16.87
C ALA A 23 -3.07 -4.65 16.72
N ARG A 24 -2.55 -5.03 15.54
CA ARG A 24 -2.02 -6.38 15.31
C ARG A 24 -0.77 -6.68 16.15
N LEU A 25 0.16 -5.74 16.26
CA LEU A 25 1.36 -5.90 17.10
C LEU A 25 1.01 -6.04 18.59
N PHE A 26 0.01 -5.28 19.09
CA PHE A 26 -0.49 -5.44 20.46
C PHE A 26 -1.09 -6.82 20.68
N SER A 27 -1.90 -7.30 19.72
CA SER A 27 -2.47 -8.65 19.77
C SER A 27 -1.39 -9.74 19.83
N LEU A 28 -0.30 -9.60 19.07
CA LEU A 28 0.81 -10.56 19.07
C LEU A 28 1.51 -10.66 20.44
N ASN A 29 1.45 -9.62 21.27
CA ASN A 29 2.02 -9.61 22.63
C ASN A 29 0.96 -9.73 23.72
N SER A 30 -0.30 -10.04 23.38
CA SER A 30 -1.42 -10.09 24.33
C SER A 30 -1.60 -8.79 25.15
N ILE A 31 -1.27 -7.64 24.57
CA ILE A 31 -1.42 -6.33 25.19
C ILE A 31 -2.82 -5.77 24.85
N GLN A 32 -3.61 -5.45 25.88
CA GLN A 32 -4.88 -4.74 25.71
C GLN A 32 -4.62 -3.22 25.68
N ALA A 33 -4.58 -2.66 24.48
CA ALA A 33 -4.35 -1.23 24.25
C ALA A 33 -5.18 -0.72 23.07
N GLU A 34 -5.55 0.55 23.12
CA GLU A 34 -6.21 1.26 22.02
C GLU A 34 -5.18 2.10 21.26
N TYR A 35 -5.31 2.17 19.93
CA TYR A 35 -4.46 3.00 19.09
C TYR A 35 -5.30 3.88 18.15
N GLY A 36 -5.32 5.18 18.42
CA GLY A 36 -6.11 6.16 17.68
C GLY A 36 -5.32 6.96 16.64
N ILE A 37 -6.04 7.83 15.94
CA ILE A 37 -5.48 8.84 15.04
C ILE A 37 -5.80 10.22 15.63
N LEU A 38 -4.78 11.07 15.76
CA LEU A 38 -4.94 12.47 16.13
C LEU A 38 -4.46 13.35 14.97
N ASP A 39 -5.40 13.83 14.16
CA ASP A 39 -5.12 14.82 13.12
C ASP A 39 -4.98 16.21 13.77
N ILE A 40 -3.74 16.70 13.85
CA ILE A 40 -3.40 17.94 14.55
C ILE A 40 -2.63 18.86 13.60
N PRO A 41 -3.19 20.00 13.16
CA PRO A 41 -2.45 20.98 12.38
C PRO A 41 -1.23 21.55 13.13
N PRO A 42 -0.15 21.96 12.43
CA PRO A 42 1.09 22.49 13.03
C PRO A 42 0.88 23.55 14.11
N GLU A 43 0.00 24.51 13.84
CA GLU A 43 -0.34 25.64 14.72
C GLU A 43 -1.01 25.22 16.04
N ASN A 44 -1.48 23.97 16.12
CA ASN A 44 -2.18 23.43 17.28
C ASN A 44 -1.35 22.38 18.04
N LEU A 45 -0.18 21.97 17.55
CA LEU A 45 0.64 20.93 18.19
C LEU A 45 0.95 21.30 19.66
N ALA A 46 1.47 22.50 19.91
CA ALA A 46 1.79 22.97 21.25
C ALA A 46 0.55 23.07 22.16
N LYS A 47 -0.61 23.45 21.61
CA LYS A 47 -1.87 23.58 22.37
C LYS A 47 -2.46 22.23 22.76
N ARG A 48 -1.99 21.13 22.17
CA ARG A 48 -2.50 19.77 22.39
C ARG A 48 -1.61 18.95 23.32
N MET A 49 -0.55 19.54 23.88
CA MET A 49 0.40 18.81 24.75
C MET A 49 -0.26 18.17 25.97
N ASP A 50 -1.30 18.77 26.55
CA ASP A 50 -2.04 18.15 27.66
C ASP A 50 -2.73 16.84 27.24
N THR A 51 -3.32 16.82 26.03
CA THR A 51 -3.87 15.60 25.44
C THR A 51 -2.77 14.58 25.18
N LEU A 52 -1.62 15.00 24.63
CA LEU A 52 -0.51 14.09 24.36
C LEU A 52 0.09 13.50 25.65
N ARG A 53 0.15 14.27 26.74
CA ARG A 53 0.57 13.82 28.07
C ARG A 53 -0.44 12.89 28.76
N SER A 54 -1.67 12.79 28.27
CA SER A 54 -2.63 11.77 28.73
C SER A 54 -2.47 10.41 28.04
N LEU A 55 -1.73 10.33 26.93
CA LEU A 55 -1.45 9.09 26.22
C LEU A 55 -0.27 8.35 26.86
N ARG A 56 -0.27 7.02 26.81
CA ARG A 56 0.85 6.20 27.32
C ARG A 56 2.07 6.23 26.38
N GLY A 57 1.83 6.50 25.11
CA GLY A 57 2.84 6.75 24.10
C GLY A 57 2.18 7.10 22.78
N PHE A 58 2.93 7.67 21.85
CA PHE A 58 2.39 8.01 20.55
C PHE A 58 3.46 8.02 19.48
N ASN A 59 3.06 7.70 18.24
CA ASN A 59 3.88 7.99 17.09
C ASN A 59 3.58 9.40 16.58
N ILE A 60 4.56 9.96 15.88
CA ILE A 60 4.42 11.27 15.27
C ILE A 60 5.02 11.25 13.87
N THR A 61 4.31 11.83 12.92
CA THR A 61 4.70 11.86 11.51
C THR A 61 4.70 13.29 10.97
N ILE A 62 4.91 13.44 9.67
CA ILE A 62 4.90 14.72 8.97
C ILE A 62 3.63 15.50 9.34
N PRO A 63 3.74 16.81 9.63
CA PRO A 63 4.95 17.66 9.59
C PRO A 63 5.66 17.80 10.95
N HIS A 64 5.29 17.03 11.96
CA HIS A 64 5.62 17.33 13.36
C HIS A 64 6.91 16.71 13.90
N LYS A 65 7.58 15.83 13.14
CA LYS A 65 8.75 15.07 13.63
C LYS A 65 9.88 15.93 14.21
N GLN A 66 10.02 17.16 13.74
CA GLN A 66 10.96 18.16 14.28
C GLN A 66 10.28 19.12 15.26
N ALA A 67 9.06 19.57 14.93
CA ALA A 67 8.32 20.54 15.73
C ALA A 67 7.98 20.07 17.16
N ILE A 68 7.91 18.75 17.38
CA ILE A 68 7.68 18.18 18.70
C ILE A 68 8.90 18.25 19.62
N ILE A 69 10.13 18.24 19.07
CA ILE A 69 11.38 18.18 19.83
C ILE A 69 11.44 19.20 20.98
N PRO A 70 11.18 20.51 20.77
CA PRO A 70 11.23 21.50 21.85
C PRO A 70 10.13 21.34 22.91
N LEU A 71 9.14 20.46 22.68
CA LEU A 71 8.00 20.21 23.58
C LEU A 71 8.19 18.94 24.43
N LEU A 72 9.29 18.20 24.22
CA LEU A 72 9.60 16.96 24.94
C LEU A 72 10.53 17.23 26.12
N ASP A 73 10.45 16.36 27.13
CA ASP A 73 11.24 16.49 28.35
C ASP A 73 12.61 15.80 28.23
N GLY A 74 12.77 14.91 27.24
CA GLY A 74 14.02 14.24 26.93
C GLY A 74 14.04 13.61 25.54
N LEU A 75 15.23 13.26 25.06
CA LEU A 75 15.45 12.59 23.78
C LEU A 75 16.46 11.44 23.95
N ASP A 76 16.29 10.39 23.17
CA ASP A 76 17.33 9.38 23.00
C ASP A 76 18.49 9.90 22.13
N SER A 77 19.63 9.21 22.18
CA SER A 77 20.83 9.62 21.45
C SER A 77 20.60 9.63 19.92
N LYS A 78 19.81 8.70 19.37
CA LYS A 78 19.50 8.71 17.93
C LYS A 78 18.62 9.90 17.53
N SER A 79 17.63 10.27 18.35
CA SER A 79 16.77 11.44 18.06
C SER A 79 17.54 12.74 18.09
N VAL A 80 18.48 12.89 19.04
CA VAL A 80 19.43 14.02 19.05
C VAL A 80 20.26 14.01 17.77
N PHE A 81 20.80 12.85 17.41
CA PHE A 81 21.72 12.68 16.29
C PHE A 81 21.06 12.99 14.93
N TYR A 82 19.86 12.49 14.68
CA TYR A 82 19.08 12.71 13.45
C TYR A 82 18.28 14.01 13.45
N HIS A 83 18.10 14.64 14.60
CA HIS A 83 17.21 15.78 14.81
C HIS A 83 15.79 15.47 14.29
N SER A 84 15.24 14.35 14.72
CA SER A 84 13.91 13.88 14.31
C SER A 84 13.37 12.90 15.34
N VAL A 85 12.09 13.02 15.69
CA VAL A 85 11.35 12.11 16.56
C VAL A 85 10.17 11.55 15.79
N ASN A 86 9.95 10.24 15.84
CA ASN A 86 8.74 9.60 15.28
C ASN A 86 7.97 8.77 16.32
N THR A 87 8.51 8.62 17.53
CA THR A 87 7.98 7.80 18.61
C THR A 87 8.22 8.52 19.93
N VAL A 88 7.19 8.64 20.77
CA VAL A 88 7.29 9.24 22.10
C VAL A 88 6.77 8.26 23.13
N GLN A 89 7.54 8.06 24.19
CA GLN A 89 7.12 7.32 25.37
C GLN A 89 6.72 8.31 26.46
N ASN A 90 5.58 8.05 27.10
CA ASN A 90 5.17 8.78 28.29
C ASN A 90 5.38 7.91 29.53
N ARG A 91 6.24 8.35 30.45
CA ARG A 91 6.40 7.72 31.77
C ARG A 91 5.97 8.71 32.84
N ASN A 92 4.78 8.49 33.41
CA ASN A 92 4.24 9.32 34.49
C ASN A 92 4.20 10.83 34.16
N GLY A 93 3.83 11.16 32.92
CA GLY A 93 3.78 12.53 32.43
C GLY A 93 5.09 13.02 31.81
N HIS A 94 6.20 12.29 31.93
CA HIS A 94 7.49 12.64 31.32
C HIS A 94 7.58 12.06 29.90
N LEU A 95 7.71 12.93 28.91
CA LEU A 95 7.74 12.59 27.49
C LEU A 95 9.18 12.49 26.98
N THR A 96 9.58 11.29 26.58
CA THR A 96 10.88 11.03 25.96
C THR A 96 10.70 10.69 24.48
N GLY A 97 11.41 11.41 23.61
CA GLY A 97 11.40 11.22 22.16
C GLY A 97 12.42 10.20 21.67
N PHE A 98 11.99 9.39 20.71
CA PHE A 98 12.74 8.36 20.03
C PHE A 98 12.50 8.43 18.52
N THR A 99 13.43 7.83 17.76
CA THR A 99 13.30 7.66 16.33
C THR A 99 13.50 6.19 15.96
N THR A 100 12.45 5.59 15.39
CA THR A 100 12.41 4.19 14.96
C THR A 100 12.49 4.02 13.45
N ASP A 101 12.51 5.13 12.68
CA ASP A 101 12.61 5.07 11.22
C ASP A 101 13.89 4.33 10.78
N GLY A 102 15.03 4.63 11.40
CA GLY A 102 16.32 3.97 11.09
C GLY A 102 16.29 2.48 11.43
N THR A 103 15.77 2.12 12.61
CA THR A 103 15.56 0.73 13.01
C THR A 103 14.63 0.00 12.04
N GLY A 104 13.54 0.64 11.61
CA GLY A 104 12.59 0.10 10.65
C GLY A 104 13.23 -0.17 9.29
N PHE A 105 14.05 0.77 8.80
CA PHE A 105 14.80 0.61 7.55
C PHE A 105 15.80 -0.55 7.64
N CYS A 106 16.63 -0.59 8.67
CA CYS A 106 17.65 -1.64 8.83
C CYS A 106 17.02 -3.04 8.96
N LYS A 107 15.97 -3.19 9.78
CA LYS A 107 15.27 -4.48 9.93
C LYS A 107 14.54 -4.90 8.65
N ALA A 108 13.99 -3.96 7.89
CA ALA A 108 13.38 -4.25 6.59
C ALA A 108 14.41 -4.77 5.58
N LEU A 109 15.61 -4.19 5.55
CA LEU A 109 16.71 -4.68 4.71
C LEU A 109 17.20 -6.04 5.15
N GLU A 110 17.40 -6.25 6.45
CA GLU A 110 17.84 -7.52 7.03
C GLU A 110 16.85 -8.64 6.69
N ALA A 111 15.54 -8.42 6.91
CA ALA A 111 14.49 -9.37 6.54
C ALA A 111 14.45 -9.64 5.03
N GLY A 112 14.77 -8.64 4.20
CA GLY A 112 14.95 -8.81 2.77
C GLY A 112 16.30 -9.40 2.36
N GLY A 113 17.20 -9.71 3.30
CA GLY A 113 18.54 -10.25 3.04
C GLY A 113 19.54 -9.26 2.43
N ALA A 114 19.25 -7.96 2.48
CA ALA A 114 20.14 -6.89 2.01
C ALA A 114 21.06 -6.40 3.14
N LYS A 115 22.22 -5.83 2.76
CA LYS A 115 23.21 -5.29 3.69
C LYS A 115 23.46 -3.81 3.43
N LEU A 116 24.05 -3.14 4.42
CA LEU A 116 24.34 -1.70 4.41
C LEU A 116 25.84 -1.37 4.47
N ASP A 117 26.70 -2.38 4.53
CA ASP A 117 28.17 -2.25 4.60
C ASP A 117 28.82 -2.04 3.21
N GLY A 118 28.05 -2.17 2.13
CA GLY A 118 28.49 -1.99 0.75
C GLY A 118 28.29 -0.57 0.18
N ARG A 119 28.26 -0.47 -1.14
CA ARG A 119 27.97 0.77 -1.87
C ARG A 119 26.46 1.01 -1.92
N THR A 120 26.02 2.10 -1.28
CA THR A 120 24.61 2.49 -1.18
C THR A 120 24.37 3.81 -1.92
N VAL A 121 23.44 3.80 -2.87
CA VAL A 121 22.96 5.00 -3.56
C VAL A 121 21.56 5.34 -3.04
N ILE A 122 21.40 6.55 -2.52
CA ILE A 122 20.14 7.02 -1.92
C ILE A 122 19.56 8.13 -2.78
N LEU A 123 18.34 7.93 -3.25
CA LEU A 123 17.63 8.89 -4.07
C LEU A 123 16.88 9.86 -3.16
N GLY A 124 17.36 11.11 -3.09
CA GLY A 124 16.79 12.18 -2.27
C GLY A 124 17.49 12.39 -0.93
N ALA A 125 17.58 13.67 -0.53
CA ALA A 125 18.22 14.12 0.72
C ALA A 125 17.22 14.60 1.79
N GLY A 126 15.95 14.17 1.69
CA GLY A 126 14.91 14.52 2.66
C GLY A 126 15.04 13.74 3.97
N GLY A 127 14.04 13.83 4.87
CA GLY A 127 14.07 13.17 6.18
C GLY A 127 14.34 11.66 6.13
N ALA A 128 13.65 10.93 5.24
CA ALA A 128 13.89 9.50 5.04
C ALA A 128 15.30 9.22 4.46
N GLY A 129 15.73 10.02 3.48
CA GLY A 129 17.05 9.89 2.87
C GLY A 129 18.18 10.14 3.87
N ARG A 130 18.03 11.13 4.75
CA ARG A 130 18.95 11.40 5.87
C ARG A 130 19.09 10.16 6.77
N VAL A 131 17.98 9.59 7.21
CA VAL A 131 18.00 8.39 8.07
C VAL A 131 18.73 7.24 7.39
N MET A 132 18.39 6.93 6.13
CA MET A 132 19.05 5.86 5.38
C MET A 132 20.55 6.10 5.20
N ALA A 133 20.94 7.35 4.90
CA ALA A 133 22.33 7.72 4.65
C ALA A 133 23.19 7.55 5.89
N PHE A 134 22.67 7.94 7.05
CA PHE A 134 23.38 7.75 8.30
C PHE A 134 23.45 6.28 8.73
N GLU A 135 22.37 5.51 8.62
CA GLU A 135 22.40 4.08 8.95
C GLU A 135 23.40 3.34 8.04
N ALA A 136 23.42 3.64 6.74
CA ALA A 136 24.41 3.10 5.80
C ALA A 136 25.85 3.48 6.19
N ALA A 137 26.10 4.75 6.51
CA ALA A 137 27.42 5.22 6.93
C ALA A 137 27.88 4.57 8.26
N MET A 138 26.97 4.40 9.23
CA MET A 138 27.27 3.74 10.51
C MET A 138 27.57 2.25 10.37
N CYS A 139 27.00 1.60 9.36
CA CYS A 139 27.33 0.22 8.98
C CYS A 139 28.66 0.12 8.19
N GLY A 140 29.36 1.22 7.93
CA GLY A 140 30.62 1.24 7.19
C GLY A 140 30.46 1.30 5.66
N GLY A 141 29.24 1.47 5.17
CA GLY A 141 28.95 1.58 3.75
C GLY A 141 29.50 2.85 3.10
N THR A 142 29.69 2.78 1.78
CA THR A 142 29.99 3.97 0.96
C THR A 142 28.69 4.56 0.45
N VAL A 143 28.41 5.80 0.82
CA VAL A 143 27.12 6.46 0.58
C VAL A 143 27.24 7.46 -0.56
N THR A 144 26.33 7.36 -1.53
CA THR A 144 26.11 8.39 -2.56
C THR A 144 24.69 8.91 -2.46
N ILE A 145 24.52 10.20 -2.18
CA ILE A 145 23.21 10.85 -2.16
C ILE A 145 22.94 11.46 -3.54
N ALA A 146 21.99 10.88 -4.27
CA ALA A 146 21.65 11.32 -5.62
C ALA A 146 20.39 12.22 -5.59
N VAL A 147 20.50 13.42 -6.18
CA VAL A 147 19.46 14.45 -6.13
C VAL A 147 19.23 15.12 -7.49
N ARG A 148 18.15 15.90 -7.58
CA ARG A 148 17.95 16.86 -8.68
C ARG A 148 18.73 18.15 -8.39
N PRO A 149 18.92 19.05 -9.39
CA PRO A 149 19.69 20.29 -9.20
C PRO A 149 19.26 21.14 -7.98
N HIS A 150 17.96 21.24 -7.70
CA HIS A 150 17.46 21.98 -6.52
C HIS A 150 17.79 21.33 -5.17
N GLY A 151 18.16 20.06 -5.14
CA GLY A 151 18.49 19.31 -3.92
C GLY A 151 19.99 19.27 -3.59
N ILE A 152 20.85 19.86 -4.43
CA ILE A 152 22.31 19.82 -4.26
C ILE A 152 22.74 20.35 -2.88
N GLU A 153 22.16 21.45 -2.42
CA GLU A 153 22.55 22.05 -1.13
C GLU A 153 22.21 21.12 0.05
N SER A 154 21.01 20.53 0.04
CA SER A 154 20.61 19.56 1.07
C SER A 154 21.48 18.31 1.06
N ALA A 155 21.86 17.82 -0.13
CA ALA A 155 22.76 16.67 -0.26
C ALA A 155 24.17 16.98 0.25
N ARG A 156 24.73 18.15 -0.11
CA ARG A 156 26.02 18.64 0.38
C ARG A 156 26.03 18.75 1.90
N GLN A 157 24.99 19.35 2.48
CA GLN A 157 24.85 19.48 3.93
C GLN A 157 24.76 18.10 4.61
N LEU A 158 23.98 17.18 4.03
CA LEU A 158 23.88 15.82 4.57
C LEU A 158 25.21 15.06 4.51
N CYS A 159 25.98 15.19 3.43
CA CYS A 159 27.34 14.61 3.36
C CYS A 159 28.25 15.18 4.45
N ALA A 160 28.25 16.50 4.66
CA ALA A 160 29.05 17.15 5.68
C ALA A 160 28.63 16.71 7.10
N ASP A 161 27.33 16.58 7.35
CA ASP A 161 26.79 16.06 8.61
C ASP A 161 27.26 14.62 8.87
N ILE A 162 27.24 13.76 7.85
CA ILE A 162 27.70 12.37 7.96
C ILE A 162 29.20 12.32 8.26
N GLN A 163 30.00 13.06 7.50
CA GLN A 163 31.47 13.08 7.65
C GLN A 163 31.92 13.64 9.01
N SER A 164 31.18 14.61 9.57
CA SER A 164 31.50 15.18 10.89
C SER A 164 31.07 14.29 12.05
N LYS A 165 30.01 13.49 11.89
CA LYS A 165 29.41 12.71 12.97
C LYS A 165 29.76 11.22 12.96
N VAL A 166 30.14 10.66 11.81
CA VAL A 166 30.45 9.24 11.65
C VAL A 166 31.94 9.10 11.29
N LYS A 167 32.69 8.44 12.17
CA LYS A 167 34.14 8.27 12.02
C LYS A 167 34.45 7.50 10.74
N ASN A 168 35.38 8.03 9.92
CA ASN A 168 35.82 7.44 8.66
C ASN A 168 34.71 7.26 7.60
N ALA A 169 33.60 7.99 7.70
CA ALA A 169 32.51 7.86 6.75
C ALA A 169 32.92 8.27 5.34
N LYS A 170 32.45 7.50 4.36
CA LYS A 170 32.58 7.79 2.93
C LYS A 170 31.22 8.21 2.40
N ALA A 171 31.00 9.52 2.31
CA ALA A 171 29.75 10.09 1.81
C ALA A 171 30.05 11.15 0.75
N ASP A 172 29.38 11.02 -0.39
CA ASP A 172 29.41 12.00 -1.48
C ASP A 172 28.01 12.17 -2.08
N PHE A 173 27.83 13.14 -2.97
CA PHE A 173 26.56 13.37 -3.66
C PHE A 173 26.77 13.54 -5.18
N CYS A 174 25.71 13.27 -5.94
CA CYS A 174 25.69 13.49 -7.38
C CYS A 174 24.29 13.87 -7.87
N LEU A 175 24.18 14.23 -9.14
CA LEU A 175 22.89 14.30 -9.80
C LEU A 175 22.36 12.90 -10.14
N LEU A 176 21.03 12.76 -10.24
CA LEU A 176 20.38 11.48 -10.56
C LEU A 176 20.88 10.86 -11.88
N ASP A 177 21.20 11.68 -12.87
CA ASP A 177 21.72 11.28 -14.18
C ASP A 177 23.24 11.04 -14.20
N GLU A 178 23.92 11.26 -13.08
CA GLU A 178 25.35 11.00 -12.86
C GLU A 178 25.61 9.69 -12.10
N ILE A 179 24.56 8.95 -11.71
CA ILE A 179 24.70 7.63 -11.07
C ILE A 179 25.37 6.65 -12.05
N ARG A 180 26.48 6.03 -11.66
CA ARG A 180 27.26 5.09 -12.49
C ARG A 180 27.71 3.87 -11.69
N GLY A 181 28.01 2.77 -12.39
CA GLY A 181 28.60 1.54 -11.83
C GLY A 181 27.65 0.71 -10.99
N GLU A 182 28.11 -0.46 -10.56
CA GLU A 182 27.35 -1.39 -9.72
C GLU A 182 27.22 -0.91 -8.28
N MET A 183 26.11 -1.23 -7.62
CA MET A 183 25.83 -0.87 -6.22
C MET A 183 25.14 -2.01 -5.49
N ASP A 184 25.40 -2.12 -4.19
CA ASP A 184 24.77 -3.14 -3.35
C ASP A 184 23.32 -2.77 -3.02
N LEU A 185 23.05 -1.48 -2.82
CA LEU A 185 21.74 -0.96 -2.50
C LEU A 185 21.42 0.33 -3.27
N LEU A 186 20.26 0.35 -3.93
CA LEU A 186 19.61 1.54 -4.46
C LEU A 186 18.35 1.83 -3.62
N ALA A 187 18.36 2.88 -2.81
CA ALA A 187 17.26 3.21 -1.91
C ALA A 187 16.51 4.47 -2.37
N ASN A 188 15.23 4.35 -2.72
CA ASN A 188 14.37 5.49 -3.01
C ASN A 188 13.81 6.09 -1.72
N ALA A 189 14.19 7.34 -1.44
CA ALA A 189 13.65 8.15 -0.36
C ALA A 189 12.88 9.38 -0.89
N THR A 190 12.57 9.41 -2.19
CA THR A 190 11.74 10.44 -2.83
C THR A 190 10.27 10.02 -2.86
N PRO A 191 9.31 10.96 -3.04
CA PRO A 191 7.90 10.60 -3.24
C PRO A 191 7.61 10.08 -4.66
N VAL A 192 8.60 9.92 -5.54
CA VAL A 192 8.37 9.47 -6.92
C VAL A 192 7.88 8.03 -6.92
N GLY A 193 6.79 7.75 -7.64
CA GLY A 193 6.13 6.44 -7.66
C GLY A 193 5.01 6.30 -6.63
N MET A 194 4.83 7.28 -5.75
CA MET A 194 3.70 7.36 -4.80
C MET A 194 2.40 7.75 -5.53
N TYR A 195 1.26 7.29 -5.00
CA TYR A 195 -0.05 7.77 -5.44
C TYR A 195 -0.15 9.31 -5.37
N PRO A 196 -0.76 9.97 -6.37
CA PRO A 196 -1.42 9.41 -7.56
C PRO A 196 -0.48 9.09 -8.73
N ASN A 197 0.80 9.46 -8.65
CA ASN A 197 1.75 9.37 -9.76
C ASN A 197 2.52 8.03 -9.76
N THR A 198 1.79 6.91 -9.83
CA THR A 198 2.33 5.55 -9.62
C THR A 198 3.17 4.99 -10.77
N GLU A 199 3.08 5.59 -11.95
CA GLU A 199 3.83 5.18 -13.15
C GLU A 199 5.12 6.00 -13.35
N ALA A 200 5.52 6.78 -12.35
CA ALA A 200 6.81 7.43 -12.33
C ALA A 200 7.84 6.56 -11.58
N ARG A 201 9.11 6.69 -11.98
CA ARG A 201 10.26 6.15 -11.25
C ARG A 201 11.38 7.20 -11.22
N PRO A 202 12.20 7.24 -10.17
CA PRO A 202 13.21 8.30 -10.00
C PRO A 202 14.44 8.14 -10.89
N VAL A 203 14.71 6.93 -11.40
CA VAL A 203 15.90 6.58 -12.19
C VAL A 203 15.56 5.67 -13.37
N SER A 204 16.49 5.52 -14.32
CA SER A 204 16.33 4.64 -15.49
C SER A 204 16.39 3.16 -15.14
N GLU A 205 15.93 2.31 -16.06
CA GLU A 205 16.01 0.84 -15.93
C GLU A 205 17.46 0.35 -15.89
N GLU A 206 18.35 1.05 -16.57
CA GLU A 206 19.79 0.76 -16.56
C GLU A 206 20.39 0.92 -15.16
N ILE A 207 20.07 2.00 -14.45
CA ILE A 207 20.54 2.21 -13.07
C ILE A 207 19.98 1.11 -12.15
N ILE A 208 18.71 0.72 -12.34
CA ILE A 208 18.07 -0.34 -11.56
C ILE A 208 18.78 -1.69 -11.75
N ARG A 209 19.14 -2.05 -12.98
CA ARG A 209 19.88 -3.29 -13.31
C ARG A 209 21.25 -3.37 -12.65
N ASN A 210 21.86 -2.23 -12.36
CA ASN A 210 23.18 -2.16 -11.72
C ASN A 210 23.12 -2.27 -10.18
N ALA A 211 21.94 -2.48 -9.60
CA ALA A 211 21.77 -2.68 -8.16
C ALA A 211 21.62 -4.17 -7.82
N ALA A 212 22.29 -4.63 -6.76
CA ALA A 212 22.03 -5.95 -6.19
C ALA A 212 20.67 -5.99 -5.46
N CYS A 213 20.28 -4.87 -4.85
CA CYS A 213 19.00 -4.70 -4.18
C CYS A 213 18.43 -3.29 -4.38
N VAL A 214 17.12 -3.20 -4.55
CA VAL A 214 16.35 -1.96 -4.56
C VAL A 214 15.45 -1.90 -3.33
N PHE A 215 15.50 -0.79 -2.61
CA PHE A 215 14.59 -0.46 -1.53
C PHE A 215 13.74 0.75 -1.94
N ASP A 216 12.45 0.74 -1.65
CA ASP A 216 11.57 1.88 -1.90
C ASP A 216 10.79 2.26 -0.63
N ALA A 217 11.01 3.47 -0.12
CA ALA A 217 10.28 3.98 1.05
C ALA A 217 8.80 4.22 0.77
N VAL A 218 8.43 4.38 -0.51
CA VAL A 218 7.02 4.49 -0.91
C VAL A 218 6.33 3.17 -0.59
N TYR A 219 5.26 3.25 0.19
CA TYR A 219 4.44 2.09 0.56
C TYR A 219 3.07 2.08 -0.10
N ASN A 220 2.63 3.22 -0.67
CA ASN A 220 1.36 3.35 -1.38
C ASN A 220 1.60 3.93 -2.79
N PRO A 221 1.53 3.10 -3.85
CA PRO A 221 1.12 1.70 -3.86
C PRO A 221 2.18 0.77 -3.25
N ASN A 222 1.78 -0.45 -2.85
CA ASN A 222 2.72 -1.46 -2.35
C ASN A 222 3.77 -1.83 -3.42
N GLU A 223 3.36 -1.79 -4.69
CA GLU A 223 4.16 -2.22 -5.82
C GLU A 223 4.38 -1.04 -6.79
N THR A 224 5.42 -0.25 -6.53
CA THR A 224 5.80 0.92 -7.33
C THR A 224 6.40 0.49 -8.68
N LEU A 225 6.43 1.40 -9.67
CA LEU A 225 7.11 1.11 -10.95
C LEU A 225 8.60 0.80 -10.74
N LEU A 226 9.24 1.41 -9.74
CA LEU A 226 10.63 1.11 -9.36
C LEU A 226 10.78 -0.36 -8.95
N LEU A 227 9.96 -0.82 -7.98
CA LEU A 227 10.02 -2.21 -7.48
C LEU A 227 9.66 -3.24 -8.57
N ARG A 228 8.64 -2.96 -9.39
CA ARG A 228 8.28 -3.83 -10.53
C ARG A 228 9.43 -3.97 -11.52
N THR A 229 10.05 -2.84 -11.86
CA THR A 229 11.17 -2.86 -12.78
C THR A 229 12.35 -3.66 -12.21
N ALA A 230 12.63 -3.50 -10.92
CA ALA A 230 13.67 -4.29 -10.25
C ALA A 230 13.37 -5.79 -10.35
N ARG A 231 12.17 -6.23 -9.95
CA ARG A 231 11.76 -7.65 -10.04
C ARG A 231 11.80 -8.19 -11.46
N LYS A 232 11.30 -7.43 -12.44
CA LYS A 232 11.35 -7.80 -13.86
C LYS A 232 12.79 -8.06 -14.35
N ASN A 233 13.75 -7.33 -13.80
CA ASN A 233 15.17 -7.47 -14.12
C ASN A 233 15.91 -8.46 -13.21
N GLY A 234 15.21 -9.25 -12.39
CA GLY A 234 15.82 -10.19 -11.45
C GLY A 234 16.52 -9.52 -10.26
N VAL A 235 16.34 -8.22 -10.08
CA VAL A 235 16.90 -7.46 -8.97
C VAL A 235 15.98 -7.60 -7.76
N ARG A 236 16.58 -7.86 -6.60
CA ARG A 236 15.84 -7.95 -5.34
C ARG A 236 15.15 -6.62 -5.02
N ALA A 237 13.90 -6.68 -4.58
CA ALA A 237 13.07 -5.50 -4.32
C ALA A 237 12.42 -5.59 -2.94
N ILE A 238 12.61 -4.55 -2.13
CA ILE A 238 12.06 -4.40 -0.77
C ILE A 238 11.17 -3.15 -0.74
N GLY A 239 9.90 -3.31 -0.39
CA GLY A 239 8.92 -2.22 -0.37
C GLY A 239 8.76 -1.56 1.00
N GLY A 240 8.15 -0.37 1.01
CA GLY A 240 8.08 0.50 2.19
C GLY A 240 7.19 -0.01 3.33
N ILE A 241 6.25 -0.94 3.06
CA ILE A 241 5.41 -1.53 4.10
C ILE A 241 6.26 -2.26 5.15
N SER A 242 7.33 -2.95 4.74
CA SER A 242 8.23 -3.65 5.68
C SER A 242 8.87 -2.67 6.66
N MET A 243 9.38 -1.53 6.17
CA MET A 243 9.90 -0.46 7.02
C MET A 243 8.83 0.11 7.96
N LEU A 244 7.60 0.30 7.46
CA LEU A 244 6.47 0.82 8.24
C LEU A 244 6.06 -0.13 9.38
N VAL A 245 6.09 -1.45 9.17
CA VAL A 245 5.79 -2.43 10.21
C VAL A 245 6.94 -2.53 11.21
N TRP A 246 8.19 -2.59 10.74
CA TRP A 246 9.34 -2.70 11.63
C TRP A 246 9.57 -1.48 12.51
N GLN A 247 9.30 -0.27 12.02
CA GLN A 247 9.36 0.93 12.87
C GLN A 247 8.27 0.92 13.95
N ALA A 248 7.09 0.35 13.66
CA ALA A 248 5.99 0.23 14.62
C ALA A 248 6.31 -0.83 15.68
N ALA A 249 6.90 -1.95 15.27
CA ALA A 249 7.41 -2.97 16.17
C ALA A 249 8.48 -2.40 17.12
N ALA A 250 9.42 -1.62 16.60
CA ALA A 250 10.43 -0.93 17.41
C ALA A 250 9.80 0.11 18.37
N ALA A 251 8.71 0.78 17.98
CA ALA A 251 7.98 1.67 18.87
C ALA A 251 7.34 0.91 20.05
N GLN A 252 6.74 -0.27 19.80
CA GLN A 252 6.22 -1.10 20.89
C GLN A 252 7.32 -1.72 21.77
N GLU A 253 8.50 -2.01 21.21
CA GLU A 253 9.69 -2.38 21.98
C GLU A 253 10.09 -1.25 22.95
N ILE A 254 10.08 0.01 22.50
CA ILE A 254 10.33 1.17 23.37
C ILE A 254 9.26 1.30 24.46
N TRP A 255 7.99 1.17 24.10
CA TRP A 255 6.87 1.37 25.02
C TRP A 255 6.76 0.28 26.09
N TYR A 256 7.03 -0.98 25.74
CA TYR A 256 6.71 -2.15 26.56
C TYR A 256 7.81 -3.20 26.67
N GLY A 257 8.92 -3.07 25.94
CA GLY A 257 9.90 -4.15 25.80
C GLY A 257 9.38 -5.34 24.99
N ALA A 258 8.40 -5.11 24.10
CA ALA A 258 7.83 -6.12 23.23
C ALA A 258 8.90 -6.76 22.33
N LYS A 259 8.70 -8.04 22.01
CA LYS A 259 9.57 -8.80 21.09
C LYS A 259 8.70 -9.51 20.07
N PHE A 260 9.19 -9.57 18.84
CA PHE A 260 8.46 -10.15 17.72
C PHE A 260 9.36 -11.15 17.01
N ARG A 261 8.79 -12.28 16.58
CA ARG A 261 9.46 -13.20 15.67
C ARG A 261 9.38 -12.61 14.26
N ASN A 262 10.40 -12.87 13.44
CA ASN A 262 10.43 -12.39 12.05
C ASN A 262 9.21 -12.89 11.24
N GLU A 263 8.83 -14.15 11.44
CA GLU A 263 7.65 -14.77 10.80
C GLU A 263 6.33 -14.04 11.10
N ASP A 264 6.16 -13.55 12.34
CA ASP A 264 4.97 -12.79 12.74
C ASP A 264 4.93 -11.43 12.03
N ILE A 265 6.09 -10.80 11.87
CA ILE A 265 6.23 -9.51 11.18
C ILE A 265 6.04 -9.66 9.67
N GLU A 266 6.57 -10.73 9.07
CA GLU A 266 6.34 -11.07 7.66
C GLU A 266 4.83 -11.25 7.37
N THR A 267 4.15 -12.03 8.22
CA THR A 267 2.69 -12.22 8.14
C THR A 267 1.98 -10.87 8.28
N LEU A 268 2.38 -10.04 9.25
CA LEU A 268 1.79 -8.71 9.42
C LEU A 268 2.05 -7.77 8.24
N CYS A 269 3.18 -7.89 7.56
CA CYS A 269 3.45 -7.12 6.35
C CYS A 269 2.47 -7.50 5.24
N ALA A 270 2.24 -8.79 5.02
CA ALA A 270 1.25 -9.28 4.05
C ALA A 270 -0.18 -8.80 4.42
N ASP A 271 -0.55 -8.91 5.69
CA ASP A 271 -1.83 -8.43 6.20
C ASP A 271 -1.98 -6.91 6.01
N ALA A 272 -0.92 -6.12 6.24
CA ALA A 272 -0.93 -4.68 6.05
C ALA A 272 -1.05 -4.28 4.57
N VAL A 273 -0.44 -5.03 3.64
CA VAL A 273 -0.63 -4.84 2.20
C VAL A 273 -2.10 -5.03 1.83
N PHE A 274 -2.68 -6.13 2.30
CA PHE A 274 -4.08 -6.46 2.02
C PHE A 274 -5.02 -5.39 2.60
N GLU A 275 -4.83 -5.03 3.87
CA GLU A 275 -5.62 -4.00 4.54
C GLU A 275 -5.52 -2.64 3.84
N MET A 276 -4.33 -2.26 3.35
CA MET A 276 -4.13 -1.02 2.62
C MET A 276 -4.92 -1.01 1.30
N LYS A 277 -4.88 -2.10 0.53
CA LYS A 277 -5.68 -2.23 -0.70
C LYS A 277 -7.17 -2.20 -0.39
N LYS A 278 -7.59 -2.89 0.67
CA LYS A 278 -8.97 -2.96 1.14
C LYS A 278 -9.51 -1.59 1.56
N THR A 279 -8.69 -0.79 2.25
CA THR A 279 -9.10 0.49 2.84
C THR A 279 -8.99 1.64 1.85
N PHE A 280 -7.89 1.72 1.10
CA PHE A 280 -7.57 2.88 0.25
C PHE A 280 -7.58 2.58 -1.25
N GLY A 281 -7.51 1.30 -1.63
CA GLY A 281 -7.52 0.85 -3.01
C GLY A 281 -8.92 0.69 -3.61
N ASN A 282 -8.98 -0.07 -4.69
CA ASN A 282 -10.18 -0.41 -5.44
C ASN A 282 -10.88 -1.66 -4.88
N LEU A 283 -12.21 -1.70 -5.00
CA LEU A 283 -13.00 -2.91 -4.78
C LEU A 283 -13.44 -3.43 -6.14
N VAL A 284 -12.97 -4.60 -6.54
CA VAL A 284 -13.19 -5.16 -7.87
C VAL A 284 -14.23 -6.26 -7.78
N LEU A 285 -15.42 -6.05 -8.32
CA LEU A 285 -16.51 -7.02 -8.30
C LEU A 285 -16.45 -7.93 -9.52
N CYS A 286 -16.36 -9.23 -9.26
CA CYS A 286 -16.42 -10.26 -10.28
C CYS A 286 -17.55 -11.27 -10.01
N GLY A 287 -17.83 -12.11 -11.00
CA GLY A 287 -18.85 -13.14 -10.92
C GLY A 287 -19.65 -13.26 -12.20
N PHE A 288 -20.51 -14.27 -12.25
CA PHE A 288 -21.27 -14.60 -13.45
C PHE A 288 -22.23 -13.46 -13.87
N MET A 289 -22.70 -13.45 -15.11
CA MET A 289 -23.73 -12.49 -15.52
C MET A 289 -25.00 -12.69 -14.66
N GLY A 290 -25.72 -11.62 -14.33
CA GLY A 290 -26.85 -11.71 -13.40
C GLY A 290 -26.48 -11.84 -11.91
N SER A 291 -25.19 -11.94 -11.55
CA SER A 291 -24.76 -12.01 -10.13
C SER A 291 -24.97 -10.72 -9.35
N GLY A 292 -25.28 -9.60 -10.02
CA GLY A 292 -25.58 -8.32 -9.39
C GLY A 292 -24.42 -7.34 -9.29
N LYS A 293 -23.28 -7.57 -9.99
CA LYS A 293 -22.08 -6.69 -9.97
C LYS A 293 -22.40 -5.20 -10.10
N THR A 294 -23.15 -4.80 -11.11
CA THR A 294 -23.48 -3.40 -11.36
C THR A 294 -24.38 -2.82 -10.25
N THR A 295 -25.41 -3.57 -9.82
CA THR A 295 -26.34 -3.11 -8.77
C THR A 295 -25.67 -3.02 -7.40
N VAL A 296 -25.01 -4.10 -6.96
CA VAL A 296 -24.26 -4.15 -5.70
C VAL A 296 -23.12 -3.13 -5.72
N GLY A 297 -22.41 -3.00 -6.84
CA GLY A 297 -21.30 -2.06 -6.99
C GLY A 297 -21.70 -0.60 -6.84
N ASN A 298 -22.84 -0.20 -7.42
CA ASN A 298 -23.38 1.15 -7.24
C ASN A 298 -23.72 1.46 -5.77
N LEU A 299 -24.35 0.51 -5.08
CA LEU A 299 -24.69 0.67 -3.66
C LEU A 299 -23.42 0.73 -2.80
N LEU A 300 -22.47 -0.17 -3.04
CA LEU A 300 -21.20 -0.24 -2.34
C LEU A 300 -20.36 1.03 -2.53
N ALA A 301 -20.33 1.58 -3.74
CA ALA A 301 -19.65 2.84 -4.05
C ALA A 301 -20.21 3.99 -3.20
N ARG A 302 -21.54 4.18 -3.21
CA ARG A 302 -22.22 5.21 -2.42
C ARG A 302 -21.96 5.05 -0.92
N LYS A 303 -22.12 3.84 -0.38
CA LYS A 303 -21.96 3.57 1.05
C LYS A 303 -20.51 3.65 1.53
N SER A 304 -19.53 3.42 0.64
CA SER A 304 -18.10 3.50 0.99
C SER A 304 -17.40 4.81 0.61
N GLY A 305 -18.11 5.74 -0.04
CA GLY A 305 -17.53 6.99 -0.52
C GLY A 305 -16.60 6.83 -1.73
N ARG A 306 -16.71 5.71 -2.46
CA ARG A 306 -15.93 5.39 -3.66
C ARG A 306 -16.70 5.73 -4.94
N THR A 307 -15.98 5.83 -6.05
CA THR A 307 -16.58 6.03 -7.37
C THR A 307 -16.89 4.69 -8.03
N PHE A 308 -18.14 4.48 -8.46
CA PHE A 308 -18.51 3.29 -9.23
C PHE A 308 -18.02 3.40 -10.68
N VAL A 309 -17.47 2.31 -11.21
CA VAL A 309 -17.10 2.15 -12.62
C VAL A 309 -17.55 0.78 -13.09
N ASP A 310 -18.36 0.73 -14.15
CA ASP A 310 -18.59 -0.52 -14.89
C ASP A 310 -17.56 -0.59 -16.03
N MET A 311 -16.76 -1.64 -16.04
CA MET A 311 -15.61 -1.76 -16.95
C MET A 311 -16.04 -1.89 -18.41
N ASP A 312 -17.19 -2.54 -18.67
CA ASP A 312 -17.73 -2.66 -20.01
C ASP A 312 -18.16 -1.28 -20.51
N GLN A 313 -18.89 -0.52 -19.68
CA GLN A 313 -19.28 0.87 -20.01
C GLN A 313 -18.09 1.81 -20.16
N TYR A 314 -17.04 1.62 -19.36
CA TYR A 314 -15.80 2.39 -19.49
C TYR A 314 -15.17 2.17 -20.87
N ILE A 315 -15.11 0.93 -21.36
CA ILE A 315 -14.61 0.63 -22.71
C ILE A 315 -15.50 1.28 -23.78
N GLU A 316 -16.83 1.18 -23.66
CA GLU A 316 -17.76 1.79 -24.62
C GLU A 316 -17.60 3.31 -24.70
N GLN A 317 -17.42 3.97 -23.56
CA GLN A 317 -17.19 5.42 -23.48
C GLN A 317 -15.87 5.83 -24.12
N GLU A 318 -14.78 5.10 -23.86
CA GLU A 318 -13.47 5.37 -24.45
C GLU A 318 -13.46 5.12 -25.98
N GLN A 319 -14.24 4.14 -26.47
CA GLN A 319 -14.28 3.80 -27.90
C GLN A 319 -15.37 4.56 -28.68
N GLY A 320 -16.37 5.12 -28.00
CA GLY A 320 -17.51 5.80 -28.61
C GLY A 320 -18.50 4.88 -29.33
N VAL A 321 -18.42 3.57 -29.11
CA VAL A 321 -19.28 2.53 -29.72
C VAL A 321 -19.63 1.46 -28.69
N CYS A 322 -20.77 0.78 -28.86
CA CYS A 322 -21.16 -0.29 -27.94
C CYS A 322 -20.34 -1.57 -28.15
N ILE A 323 -20.24 -2.41 -27.12
CA ILE A 323 -19.47 -3.67 -27.18
C ILE A 323 -20.00 -4.58 -28.29
N SER A 324 -21.31 -4.67 -28.49
CA SER A 324 -21.88 -5.48 -29.58
C SER A 324 -21.41 -5.03 -30.96
N GLU A 325 -21.28 -3.72 -31.20
CA GLU A 325 -20.74 -3.17 -32.45
C GLU A 325 -19.24 -3.42 -32.57
N LEU A 326 -18.49 -3.32 -31.46
CA LEU A 326 -17.07 -3.66 -31.41
C LEU A 326 -16.81 -5.12 -31.80
N PHE A 327 -17.59 -6.06 -31.24
CA PHE A 327 -17.50 -7.47 -31.62
C PHE A 327 -17.87 -7.69 -33.09
N ALA A 328 -18.92 -7.04 -33.60
CA ALA A 328 -19.34 -7.19 -34.98
C ALA A 328 -18.34 -6.59 -35.99
N SER A 329 -17.69 -5.47 -35.65
CA SER A 329 -16.81 -4.73 -36.57
C SER A 329 -15.34 -5.13 -36.47
N LYS A 330 -14.81 -5.35 -35.26
CA LYS A 330 -13.38 -5.61 -35.00
C LYS A 330 -13.10 -7.01 -34.43
N GLY A 331 -14.14 -7.74 -34.03
CA GLY A 331 -14.02 -9.09 -33.48
C GLY A 331 -13.60 -9.14 -32.01
N GLU A 332 -13.63 -10.35 -31.44
CA GLU A 332 -13.35 -10.57 -30.01
C GLU A 332 -11.90 -10.25 -29.62
N ALA A 333 -10.93 -10.52 -30.50
CA ALA A 333 -9.51 -10.31 -30.20
C ALA A 333 -9.19 -8.84 -29.88
N GLU A 334 -9.79 -7.90 -30.62
CA GLU A 334 -9.61 -6.46 -30.35
C GLU A 334 -10.32 -6.06 -29.05
N PHE A 335 -11.53 -6.58 -28.79
CA PHE A 335 -12.20 -6.34 -27.52
C PHE A 335 -11.35 -6.83 -26.33
N ARG A 336 -10.72 -8.00 -26.41
CA ARG A 336 -9.83 -8.52 -25.36
C ARG A 336 -8.60 -7.65 -25.14
N LYS A 337 -8.09 -6.98 -26.18
CA LYS A 337 -7.02 -6.00 -26.04
C LYS A 337 -7.49 -4.76 -25.28
N LEU A 338 -8.67 -4.23 -25.64
CA LEU A 338 -9.28 -3.09 -24.94
C LEU A 338 -9.63 -3.43 -23.48
N GLU A 339 -10.08 -4.66 -23.21
CA GLU A 339 -10.33 -5.16 -21.86
C GLU A 339 -9.05 -5.14 -21.01
N ARG A 340 -7.90 -5.53 -21.59
CA ARG A 340 -6.59 -5.43 -20.92
C ARG A 340 -6.16 -3.99 -20.66
N GLU A 341 -6.34 -3.10 -21.63
CA GLU A 341 -6.02 -1.68 -21.48
C GLU A 341 -6.89 -1.03 -20.38
N ALA A 342 -8.18 -1.37 -20.32
CA ALA A 342 -9.09 -0.92 -19.28
C ALA A 342 -8.73 -1.47 -17.90
N ALA A 343 -8.38 -2.77 -17.79
CA ALA A 343 -7.97 -3.39 -16.52
C ALA A 343 -6.72 -2.68 -15.97
N LYS A 344 -5.74 -2.44 -16.82
CA LYS A 344 -4.52 -1.70 -16.49
C LYS A 344 -4.80 -0.26 -16.08
N GLY A 345 -5.62 0.47 -16.83
CA GLY A 345 -5.95 1.87 -16.55
C GLY A 345 -6.76 2.05 -15.27
N LEU A 346 -7.72 1.17 -15.00
CA LEU A 346 -8.54 1.20 -13.78
C LEU A 346 -7.78 0.66 -12.56
N GLY A 347 -6.98 -0.40 -12.73
CA GLY A 347 -6.17 -1.00 -11.68
C GLY A 347 -5.12 -0.05 -11.07
N GLN A 348 -4.72 0.99 -11.82
CA GLN A 348 -3.81 2.05 -11.36
C GLN A 348 -4.51 3.13 -10.51
N LYS A 349 -5.83 3.25 -10.61
CA LYS A 349 -6.60 4.23 -9.83
C LYS A 349 -6.81 3.71 -8.41
N SER A 350 -7.33 4.57 -7.53
CA SER A 350 -7.71 4.25 -6.14
C SER A 350 -9.12 4.72 -5.88
N GLY A 351 -9.77 4.18 -4.85
CA GLY A 351 -11.08 4.63 -4.43
C GLY A 351 -12.20 4.32 -5.44
N LEU A 352 -12.02 3.29 -6.28
CA LEU A 352 -13.05 2.82 -7.21
C LEU A 352 -13.78 1.59 -6.67
N VAL A 353 -15.04 1.43 -7.07
CA VAL A 353 -15.73 0.14 -7.10
C VAL A 353 -15.90 -0.25 -8.56
N ILE A 354 -15.17 -1.29 -9.00
CA ILE A 354 -15.08 -1.68 -10.40
C ILE A 354 -15.93 -2.93 -10.62
N ALA A 355 -17.02 -2.83 -11.37
CA ALA A 355 -17.74 -4.01 -11.86
C ALA A 355 -17.06 -4.52 -13.15
N THR A 356 -16.57 -5.76 -13.13
CA THR A 356 -15.89 -6.34 -14.31
C THR A 356 -16.87 -7.01 -15.26
N GLY A 357 -16.56 -7.00 -16.55
CA GLY A 357 -17.23 -7.85 -17.53
C GLY A 357 -17.12 -9.34 -17.16
N GLY A 358 -18.07 -10.16 -17.62
CA GLY A 358 -18.12 -11.58 -17.25
C GLY A 358 -16.92 -12.41 -17.75
N GLY A 359 -16.14 -11.89 -18.70
CA GLY A 359 -14.91 -12.52 -19.21
C GLY A 359 -13.62 -11.93 -18.66
N ALA A 360 -13.66 -10.77 -18.02
CA ALA A 360 -12.46 -9.97 -17.74
C ALA A 360 -11.44 -10.70 -16.87
N LEU A 361 -11.87 -11.30 -15.76
CA LEU A 361 -10.98 -12.05 -14.85
C LEU A 361 -10.67 -13.49 -15.31
N LEU A 362 -11.09 -13.88 -16.52
CA LEU A 362 -10.64 -15.15 -17.09
C LEU A 362 -9.21 -15.05 -17.65
N ASP A 363 -8.75 -13.82 -17.90
CA ASP A 363 -7.38 -13.49 -18.24
C ASP A 363 -6.58 -13.22 -16.94
N PRO A 364 -5.51 -13.99 -16.67
CA PRO A 364 -4.63 -13.75 -15.53
C PRO A 364 -4.00 -12.35 -15.52
N GLU A 365 -3.70 -11.76 -16.69
CA GLU A 365 -3.08 -10.43 -16.81
C GLU A 365 -4.03 -9.35 -16.26
N ASN A 366 -5.31 -9.43 -16.62
CA ASN A 366 -6.36 -8.54 -16.08
C ASN A 366 -6.48 -8.67 -14.57
N THR A 367 -6.40 -9.91 -14.06
CA THR A 367 -6.50 -10.18 -12.63
C THR A 367 -5.33 -9.56 -11.87
N GLU A 368 -4.11 -9.69 -12.39
CA GLU A 368 -2.90 -9.10 -11.79
C GLU A 368 -2.99 -7.56 -11.76
N GLU A 369 -3.39 -6.93 -12.87
CA GLU A 369 -3.53 -5.48 -12.95
C GLU A 369 -4.63 -4.94 -12.01
N LEU A 370 -5.78 -5.61 -11.94
CA LEU A 370 -6.88 -5.21 -11.05
C LEU A 370 -6.56 -5.47 -9.56
N LYS A 371 -5.78 -6.50 -9.24
CA LYS A 371 -5.28 -6.78 -7.88
C LYS A 371 -4.12 -5.88 -7.46
N ARG A 372 -3.47 -5.18 -8.39
CA ARG A 372 -2.31 -4.33 -8.10
C ARG A 372 -2.60 -3.33 -6.98
N ASN A 373 -3.74 -2.67 -7.06
CA ASN A 373 -4.22 -1.71 -6.06
C ASN A 373 -5.67 -1.99 -5.65
N GLY A 374 -6.14 -3.23 -5.79
CA GLY A 374 -7.52 -3.59 -5.51
C GLY A 374 -7.65 -4.92 -4.79
N VAL A 375 -8.83 -5.11 -4.20
CA VAL A 375 -9.29 -6.39 -3.64
C VAL A 375 -10.41 -6.91 -4.52
N VAL A 376 -10.28 -8.14 -5.01
CA VAL A 376 -11.26 -8.81 -5.86
C VAL A 376 -12.30 -9.51 -5.01
N LEU A 377 -13.56 -9.10 -5.16
CA LEU A 377 -14.73 -9.64 -4.48
C LEU A 377 -15.55 -10.46 -5.48
N PHE A 378 -15.65 -11.77 -5.25
CA PHE A 378 -16.49 -12.65 -6.07
C PHE A 378 -17.92 -12.68 -5.53
N LEU A 379 -18.86 -12.12 -6.29
CA LEU A 379 -20.29 -12.26 -6.05
C LEU A 379 -20.76 -13.64 -6.51
N ASP A 380 -20.83 -14.58 -5.56
CA ASP A 380 -21.30 -15.93 -5.75
C ASP A 380 -22.83 -15.98 -5.62
N ALA A 381 -23.51 -15.78 -6.74
CA ALA A 381 -24.95 -15.98 -6.86
C ALA A 381 -25.22 -17.36 -7.43
N SER A 382 -26.16 -18.09 -6.82
CA SER A 382 -26.61 -19.40 -7.31
C SER A 382 -27.22 -19.29 -8.70
N LEU A 383 -27.14 -20.39 -9.45
CA LEU A 383 -27.69 -20.44 -10.80
C LEU A 383 -29.20 -20.22 -10.82
N GLU A 384 -29.92 -20.68 -9.80
CA GLU A 384 -31.34 -20.41 -9.60
C GLU A 384 -31.59 -18.90 -9.49
N ARG A 385 -30.84 -18.21 -8.63
CA ARG A 385 -30.99 -16.77 -8.47
C ARG A 385 -30.61 -15.98 -9.72
N ILE A 386 -29.58 -16.42 -10.44
CA ILE A 386 -29.20 -15.85 -11.73
C ILE A 386 -30.34 -15.97 -12.74
N ARG A 387 -30.99 -17.14 -12.83
CA ARG A 387 -32.15 -17.36 -13.71
C ARG A 387 -33.29 -16.40 -13.38
N GLU A 388 -33.64 -16.29 -12.11
CA GLU A 388 -34.71 -15.37 -11.67
C GLU A 388 -34.43 -13.92 -12.06
N ARG A 389 -33.19 -13.46 -11.88
CA ARG A 389 -32.78 -12.08 -12.20
C ARG A 389 -32.73 -11.80 -13.70
N LEU A 390 -32.47 -12.83 -14.50
CA LEU A 390 -32.41 -12.73 -15.95
C LEU A 390 -33.74 -13.06 -16.63
N ALA A 391 -34.75 -13.51 -15.86
CA ALA A 391 -36.06 -13.84 -16.39
C ALA A 391 -36.72 -12.60 -17.03
N GLY A 392 -36.90 -12.64 -18.35
CA GLY A 392 -37.51 -11.55 -19.13
C GLY A 392 -36.52 -10.55 -19.76
N ASP A 393 -35.21 -10.70 -19.57
CA ASP A 393 -34.20 -9.90 -20.28
C ASP A 393 -33.97 -10.45 -21.70
N LEU A 394 -34.68 -9.89 -22.68
CA LEU A 394 -34.65 -10.30 -24.09
C LEU A 394 -33.41 -9.82 -24.86
N THR A 395 -32.51 -9.07 -24.22
CA THR A 395 -31.41 -8.37 -24.91
C THR A 395 -30.11 -9.18 -25.03
N ARG A 396 -30.04 -10.40 -24.46
CA ARG A 396 -28.77 -11.13 -24.31
C ARG A 396 -28.59 -12.32 -25.27
N PRO A 397 -27.52 -12.33 -26.11
CA PRO A 397 -27.25 -13.39 -27.10
C PRO A 397 -26.98 -14.80 -26.54
N LEU A 398 -26.72 -14.92 -25.24
CA LEU A 398 -26.40 -16.20 -24.59
C LEU A 398 -27.64 -17.07 -24.30
N LEU A 399 -28.83 -16.45 -24.26
CA LEU A 399 -30.12 -17.11 -24.14
C LEU A 399 -30.76 -17.38 -25.51
N SER A 400 -30.10 -17.00 -26.61
CA SER A 400 -30.54 -17.30 -27.97
C SER A 400 -29.83 -18.53 -28.54
N GLY A 401 -30.59 -19.36 -29.26
CA GLY A 401 -30.14 -20.64 -29.83
C GLY A 401 -30.77 -21.86 -29.15
N PRO A 402 -30.45 -23.09 -29.61
CA PRO A 402 -30.94 -24.31 -28.98
C PRO A 402 -30.32 -24.50 -27.58
N GLU A 403 -31.12 -25.04 -26.65
CA GLU A 403 -30.72 -25.42 -25.28
C GLU A 403 -30.00 -24.32 -24.45
N PRO A 404 -30.57 -23.10 -24.34
CA PRO A 404 -29.95 -21.98 -23.64
C PRO A 404 -29.66 -22.28 -22.16
N GLU A 405 -30.49 -23.13 -21.55
CA GLU A 405 -30.36 -23.52 -20.15
C GLU A 405 -29.12 -24.39 -19.90
N GLU A 406 -28.90 -25.41 -20.74
CA GLU A 406 -27.72 -26.28 -20.63
C GLU A 406 -26.44 -25.50 -20.92
N LYS A 407 -26.46 -24.62 -21.92
CA LYS A 407 -25.34 -23.73 -22.25
C LYS A 407 -24.98 -22.83 -21.08
N MET A 408 -25.98 -22.24 -20.42
CA MET A 408 -25.76 -21.40 -19.24
C MET A 408 -25.19 -22.21 -18.07
N CYS A 409 -25.74 -23.39 -17.79
CA CYS A 409 -25.24 -24.30 -16.74
C CYS A 409 -23.77 -24.66 -16.97
N ARG A 410 -23.42 -25.00 -18.21
CA ARG A 410 -22.05 -25.34 -18.61
C ARG A 410 -21.11 -24.15 -18.41
N LEU A 411 -21.48 -22.98 -18.95
CA LEU A 411 -20.65 -21.77 -18.85
C LEU A 411 -20.48 -21.31 -17.40
N TYR A 412 -21.52 -21.42 -16.58
CA TYR A 412 -21.45 -21.13 -15.15
C TYR A 412 -20.40 -22.00 -14.47
N ARG A 413 -20.45 -23.32 -14.67
CA ARG A 413 -19.49 -24.26 -14.09
C ARG A 413 -18.05 -24.00 -14.58
N GLU A 414 -17.88 -23.75 -15.87
CA GLU A 414 -16.56 -23.47 -16.47
C GLU A 414 -15.91 -22.20 -15.90
N ARG A 415 -16.71 -21.16 -15.59
CA ARG A 415 -16.21 -19.89 -15.08
C ARG A 415 -16.13 -19.80 -13.56
N PHE A 416 -16.92 -20.59 -12.84
CA PHE A 416 -17.00 -20.55 -11.38
C PHE A 416 -15.62 -20.70 -10.72
N GLU A 417 -14.87 -21.75 -11.08
CA GLU A 417 -13.55 -22.00 -10.51
C GLU A 417 -12.54 -20.91 -10.89
N ARG A 418 -12.71 -20.27 -12.05
CA ARG A 418 -11.87 -19.14 -12.47
C ARG A 418 -12.16 -17.89 -11.64
N TYR A 419 -13.43 -17.57 -11.38
CA TYR A 419 -13.77 -16.46 -10.48
C TYR A 419 -13.28 -16.72 -9.07
N ARG A 420 -13.46 -17.95 -8.57
CA ARG A 420 -12.99 -18.36 -7.24
C ARG A 420 -11.47 -18.22 -7.12
N ALA A 421 -10.71 -18.68 -8.12
CA ALA A 421 -9.26 -18.55 -8.13
C ALA A 421 -8.78 -17.10 -8.26
N ALA A 422 -9.53 -16.26 -8.99
CA ALA A 422 -9.21 -14.85 -9.16
C ALA A 422 -9.59 -13.99 -7.94
N ALA A 423 -10.53 -14.44 -7.09
CA ALA A 423 -11.04 -13.64 -5.98
C ALA A 423 -10.10 -13.64 -4.77
N ASP A 424 -10.10 -12.53 -4.03
CA ASP A 424 -9.52 -12.46 -2.69
C ASP A 424 -10.57 -12.79 -1.62
N ILE A 425 -11.83 -12.40 -1.86
CA ILE A 425 -12.95 -12.68 -0.95
C ILE A 425 -14.14 -13.20 -1.75
N LYS A 426 -14.76 -14.27 -1.26
CA LYS A 426 -16.01 -14.81 -1.77
C LYS A 426 -17.20 -14.22 -1.00
N ILE A 427 -18.20 -13.71 -1.72
CA ILE A 427 -19.38 -13.07 -1.16
C ILE A 427 -20.64 -13.81 -1.65
N PRO A 428 -21.40 -14.47 -0.76
CA PRO A 428 -22.73 -14.98 -1.10
C PRO A 428 -23.61 -13.84 -1.63
N ALA A 429 -24.18 -14.00 -2.83
CA ALA A 429 -24.85 -12.92 -3.55
C ALA A 429 -26.31 -13.22 -3.91
N ASP A 430 -26.94 -14.17 -3.21
CA ASP A 430 -28.35 -14.53 -3.44
C ASP A 430 -29.36 -13.55 -2.82
N ALA A 431 -28.96 -12.92 -1.71
CA ALA A 431 -29.72 -11.90 -1.01
C ALA A 431 -29.97 -10.64 -1.87
N PRO A 432 -30.90 -9.75 -1.47
CA PRO A 432 -31.08 -8.44 -2.07
C PRO A 432 -29.76 -7.64 -2.14
N ALA A 433 -29.60 -6.83 -3.19
CA ALA A 433 -28.32 -6.14 -3.45
C ALA A 433 -27.87 -5.21 -2.31
N ASP A 434 -28.79 -4.61 -1.55
CA ASP A 434 -28.47 -3.76 -0.41
C ASP A 434 -27.87 -4.55 0.75
N GLU A 435 -28.42 -5.73 1.06
CA GLU A 435 -27.90 -6.63 2.09
C GLU A 435 -26.51 -7.15 1.72
N VAL A 436 -26.30 -7.52 0.45
CA VAL A 436 -24.99 -7.95 -0.06
C VAL A 436 -23.97 -6.81 0.08
N ALA A 437 -24.35 -5.58 -0.29
CA ALA A 437 -23.47 -4.41 -0.13
C ALA A 437 -23.14 -4.14 1.35
N GLU A 438 -24.11 -4.28 2.26
CA GLU A 438 -23.85 -4.17 3.69
C GLU A 438 -22.93 -5.26 4.24
N GLN A 439 -23.12 -6.50 3.79
CA GLN A 439 -22.26 -7.62 4.16
C GLN A 439 -20.81 -7.34 3.74
N ILE A 440 -20.61 -6.88 2.49
CA ILE A 440 -19.29 -6.47 2.01
C ILE A 440 -18.71 -5.38 2.93
N LEU A 441 -19.47 -4.33 3.27
CA LEU A 441 -18.96 -3.26 4.15
C LEU A 441 -18.59 -3.76 5.55
N ARG A 442 -19.33 -4.73 6.10
CA ARG A 442 -18.98 -5.33 7.40
C ARG A 442 -17.67 -6.11 7.30
N LEU A 443 -17.49 -6.91 6.25
CA LEU A 443 -16.23 -7.62 5.98
C LEU A 443 -15.07 -6.66 5.77
N LEU A 444 -15.29 -5.53 5.09
CA LEU A 444 -14.25 -4.52 4.89
C LEU A 444 -13.90 -3.76 6.18
N LYS A 445 -14.80 -3.66 7.16
CA LYS A 445 -14.53 -3.00 8.44
C LYS A 445 -13.77 -3.87 9.44
N ASN A 446 -13.96 -5.18 9.37
CA ASN A 446 -13.25 -6.10 10.26
C ASN A 446 -11.87 -6.43 9.66
N PRO A 447 -10.82 -6.55 10.49
CA PRO A 447 -9.57 -7.14 10.04
C PRO A 447 -9.86 -8.61 9.68
N LEU A 448 -9.85 -8.92 8.37
CA LEU A 448 -10.04 -10.28 7.91
C LEU A 448 -8.82 -11.10 8.34
N THR A 449 -9.05 -12.15 9.12
CA THR A 449 -8.02 -13.17 9.31
C THR A 449 -7.94 -14.00 8.03
N PRO A 450 -6.74 -14.37 7.53
CA PRO A 450 -6.57 -15.16 6.30
C PRO A 450 -7.19 -16.58 6.30
N SER A 451 -8.06 -16.90 7.26
CA SER A 451 -8.68 -18.20 7.48
C SER A 451 -10.22 -18.17 7.45
N GLU A 452 -10.84 -17.06 7.03
CA GLU A 452 -12.29 -16.94 6.73
C GLU A 452 -12.50 -16.79 5.23
#